data_AF-A0A2G6D6Z4-F1
#
_entry.id   AF-A0A2G6D6Z4-F1
#
_cell.length_a   1.000
_cell.length_b   1.000
_cell.length_c   1.000
_cell.angle_alpha   90.00
_cell.angle_beta   90.00
_cell.angle_gamma   90.00
#
_symmetry.space_group_name_H-M   'P 1'
#
loop_
_entity.id
_entity.type
_entity.pdbx_description
1 polymer ?
#
loop_
_entity_poly.entity_id
_entity_poly.type
_entity_poly.pdbx_seq_one_letter_code
_entity_poly.pdbx_strand_id
1 'polypeptide(L)'
;MSSLRDQLLKAGLVTEEQVKQAETKPVAKQSKNNQSRSNGKSGGAKNNKVDKASKTRQKKRELSDLERFYQERDAAEKAEEAEEARKRKEAARIRKQNRAKIGALIKSNMQNDEAADLRYNFVVGSSVKYLFVTEAQQELLSAGKLAIAFLGEKRCLIPPEIADQILEIEPNRVIVRFDEPEVE
;
A
#
# COMPACT_ATOMS: atom_id res chain seq x y z
N MET A 1 -28.39 -15.65 -11.73
CA MET A 1 -28.23 -14.56 -10.75
C MET A 1 -29.03 -14.97 -9.51
N SER A 2 -28.39 -15.58 -8.51
CA SER A 2 -29.07 -15.99 -7.27
C SER A 2 -29.49 -14.74 -6.49
N SER A 3 -30.74 -14.70 -6.00
CA SER A 3 -31.23 -13.53 -5.27
C SER A 3 -30.47 -13.40 -3.93
N LEU A 4 -30.33 -12.16 -3.42
CA LEU A 4 -29.73 -11.91 -2.11
C LEU A 4 -30.42 -12.71 -0.99
N ARG A 5 -31.71 -13.04 -1.18
CA ARG A 5 -32.51 -13.86 -0.27
C ARG A 5 -32.04 -15.30 -0.24
N ASP A 6 -31.78 -15.88 -1.41
CA ASP A 6 -31.25 -17.24 -1.54
C ASP A 6 -29.85 -17.33 -0.95
N GLN A 7 -29.05 -16.26 -1.06
CA GLN A 7 -27.74 -16.19 -0.42
C GLN A 7 -27.86 -16.18 1.11
N LEU A 8 -28.85 -15.48 1.67
CA LEU A 8 -29.07 -15.43 3.13
C LEU A 8 -29.64 -16.75 3.69
N LEU A 9 -30.54 -17.41 2.96
CA LEU A 9 -31.04 -18.75 3.31
C LEU A 9 -29.94 -19.80 3.20
N LYS A 10 -29.15 -19.77 2.12
CA LYS A 10 -28.07 -20.73 1.87
C LYS A 10 -26.89 -20.55 2.84
N ALA A 11 -26.66 -19.33 3.31
CA ALA A 11 -25.68 -19.05 4.36
C ALA A 11 -26.18 -19.44 5.78
N GLY A 12 -27.43 -19.91 5.92
CA GLY A 12 -27.99 -20.33 7.20
C GLY A 12 -28.26 -19.18 8.19
N LEU A 13 -28.20 -17.92 7.73
CA LEU A 13 -28.45 -16.74 8.57
C LEU A 13 -29.93 -16.52 8.85
N VAL A 14 -30.82 -17.11 8.05
CA VAL A 14 -32.28 -16.92 8.14
C VAL A 14 -32.98 -18.25 7.88
N THR A 15 -34.07 -18.53 8.59
CA THR A 15 -34.90 -19.73 8.38
C THR A 15 -36.00 -19.49 7.35
N GLU A 16 -36.46 -20.54 6.65
CA GLU A 16 -37.54 -20.43 5.65
C GLU A 16 -38.83 -19.82 6.21
N GLU A 17 -39.12 -20.06 7.49
CA GLU A 17 -40.27 -19.49 8.19
C GLU A 17 -40.16 -17.97 8.35
N GLN A 18 -38.96 -17.45 8.65
CA GLN A 18 -38.71 -16.01 8.78
C GLN A 18 -38.80 -15.30 7.42
N VAL A 19 -38.42 -15.97 6.34
CA VAL A 19 -38.57 -15.44 4.97
C VAL A 19 -40.05 -15.31 4.60
N LYS A 20 -40.87 -16.33 4.86
CA LYS A 20 -42.32 -16.29 4.61
C LYS A 20 -43.04 -15.24 5.48
N GLN A 21 -42.59 -15.02 6.71
CA GLN A 21 -43.14 -13.97 7.58
C GLN A 21 -42.76 -12.56 7.12
N ALA A 22 -41.61 -12.39 6.46
CA ALA A 22 -41.22 -11.11 5.88
C ALA A 22 -42.00 -10.78 4.60
N GLU A 23 -42.42 -11.79 3.82
CA GLU A 23 -43.23 -11.60 2.61
C GLU A 23 -44.71 -11.31 2.89
N THR A 24 -45.24 -11.77 4.02
CA THR A 24 -46.67 -11.62 4.39
C THR A 24 -46.98 -10.30 5.12
N LYS A 25 -45.98 -9.47 5.42
CA LYS A 25 -46.18 -8.15 6.04
C LYS A 25 -46.11 -7.04 4.99
N PRO A 26 -47.20 -6.31 4.69
CA PRO A 26 -47.13 -5.13 3.85
C PRO A 26 -46.34 -4.03 4.58
N VAL A 27 -45.25 -3.58 3.95
CA VAL A 27 -44.36 -2.52 4.47
C VAL A 27 -45.14 -1.20 4.52
N ALA A 28 -45.46 -0.74 5.73
CA ALA A 28 -45.93 0.61 5.96
C ALA A 28 -44.82 1.61 5.58
N LYS A 29 -45.08 2.41 4.55
CA LYS A 29 -44.21 3.51 4.11
C LYS A 29 -44.11 4.54 5.24
N GLN A 30 -42.95 4.63 5.90
CA GLN A 30 -42.61 5.79 6.72
C GLN A 30 -42.15 6.93 5.82
N SER A 31 -42.99 7.96 5.75
CA SER A 31 -42.76 9.22 5.06
C SER A 31 -41.73 10.09 5.79
N LYS A 32 -40.89 10.75 5.00
CA LYS A 32 -40.11 11.94 5.39
C LYS A 32 -41.02 12.99 6.05
N ASN A 33 -40.62 13.54 7.19
CA ASN A 33 -40.68 15.00 7.39
C ASN A 33 -39.84 15.47 8.62
N ASN A 34 -38.88 16.34 8.29
CA ASN A 34 -38.67 17.69 8.81
C ASN A 34 -38.46 17.99 10.32
N GLN A 35 -37.40 18.79 10.56
CA GLN A 35 -37.24 19.83 11.61
C GLN A 35 -37.18 19.34 13.07
N SER A 36 -36.40 19.92 13.99
CA SER A 36 -35.64 21.16 14.02
C SER A 36 -34.46 21.00 14.98
N ARG A 37 -33.47 21.88 14.80
CA ARG A 37 -32.49 22.25 15.83
C ARG A 37 -33.17 23.22 16.79
N SER A 38 -33.03 23.01 18.10
CA SER A 38 -32.80 24.11 19.04
C SER A 38 -32.31 23.62 20.41
N ASN A 39 -31.28 24.34 20.87
CA ASN A 39 -30.80 24.42 22.25
C ASN A 39 -31.94 24.63 23.26
N GLY A 40 -31.75 24.16 24.49
CA GLY A 40 -32.59 24.62 25.61
C GLY A 40 -32.32 23.91 26.92
N LYS A 41 -31.58 24.56 27.79
CA LYS A 41 -31.09 24.14 29.10
C LYS A 41 -32.21 24.14 30.18
N SER A 42 -31.93 23.38 31.24
CA SER A 42 -32.40 23.51 32.65
C SER A 42 -33.83 23.13 33.06
N GLY A 43 -33.88 22.23 34.05
CA GLY A 43 -34.53 22.53 35.33
C GLY A 43 -35.77 21.70 35.70
N GLY A 44 -35.72 21.00 36.83
CA GLY A 44 -36.91 20.74 37.64
C GLY A 44 -37.24 19.28 37.94
N ALA A 45 -37.04 18.90 39.21
CA ALA A 45 -37.29 17.60 39.82
C ALA A 45 -38.75 17.10 39.77
N LYS A 46 -38.94 15.77 39.72
CA LYS A 46 -39.57 14.98 40.81
C LYS A 46 -39.76 13.49 40.43
N ASN A 47 -39.40 12.63 41.38
CA ASN A 47 -39.98 11.33 41.72
C ASN A 47 -40.21 10.28 40.62
N ASN A 48 -39.38 9.22 40.62
CA ASN A 48 -39.90 7.90 40.99
C ASN A 48 -38.76 6.94 41.38
N LYS A 49 -38.73 6.54 42.66
CA LYS A 49 -38.08 5.32 43.13
C LYS A 49 -39.01 4.16 42.80
N VAL A 50 -38.71 3.34 41.80
CA VAL A 50 -39.22 1.98 41.72
C VAL A 50 -38.22 1.09 40.97
N ASP A 51 -37.71 0.11 41.72
CA ASP A 51 -37.29 -1.23 41.31
C ASP A 51 -35.93 -1.52 40.65
N LYS A 52 -35.08 -2.10 41.53
CA LYS A 52 -34.45 -3.42 41.37
C LYS A 52 -33.64 -3.66 40.10
N ALA A 53 -32.33 -3.46 40.28
CA ALA A 53 -31.37 -4.56 40.27
C ALA A 53 -31.70 -5.74 39.33
N SER A 54 -31.62 -5.54 38.01
CA SER A 54 -31.26 -6.63 37.11
C SER A 54 -29.75 -6.58 36.88
N LYS A 55 -29.00 -6.99 37.91
CA LYS A 55 -27.70 -7.62 37.67
C LYS A 55 -27.99 -8.93 36.93
N THR A 56 -28.25 -8.83 35.64
CA THR A 56 -28.30 -9.97 34.73
C THR A 56 -26.87 -10.50 34.67
N ARG A 57 -26.60 -11.41 35.62
CA ARG A 57 -25.44 -12.28 35.68
C ARG A 57 -25.29 -12.88 34.28
N GLN A 58 -24.36 -12.32 33.50
CA GLN A 58 -23.93 -12.88 32.23
C GLN A 58 -23.39 -14.27 32.54
N LYS A 59 -24.25 -15.29 32.46
CA LYS A 59 -23.82 -16.69 32.41
C LYS A 59 -22.93 -16.77 31.19
N LYS A 60 -21.62 -16.95 31.40
CA LYS A 60 -20.69 -17.39 30.35
C LYS A 60 -21.31 -18.63 29.74
N ARG A 61 -21.91 -18.49 28.55
CA ARG A 61 -22.29 -19.65 27.74
C ARG A 61 -20.96 -20.30 27.35
N GLU A 62 -20.74 -21.52 27.79
CA GLU A 62 -19.60 -22.30 27.34
C GLU A 62 -19.81 -22.55 25.85
N LEU A 63 -18.83 -22.13 25.04
CA LEU A 63 -18.85 -22.27 23.59
C LEU A 63 -18.88 -23.77 23.25
N SER A 64 -19.70 -24.12 22.26
CA SER A 64 -19.72 -25.47 21.69
C SER A 64 -18.34 -25.81 21.11
N ASP A 65 -17.96 -27.09 21.09
CA ASP A 65 -16.67 -27.54 20.53
C ASP A 65 -16.53 -27.13 19.05
N LEU A 66 -17.65 -27.07 18.32
CA LEU A 66 -17.70 -26.56 16.95
C LEU A 66 -17.40 -25.06 16.85
N GLU A 67 -17.92 -24.26 17.79
CA GLU A 67 -17.66 -22.80 17.83
C GLU A 67 -16.20 -22.50 18.18
N ARG A 68 -15.57 -23.31 19.05
CA ARG A 68 -14.15 -23.18 19.37
C ARG A 68 -13.28 -23.48 18.14
N PHE A 69 -13.59 -24.54 17.41
CA PHE A 69 -12.86 -24.89 16.18
C PHE A 69 -12.90 -23.77 15.13
N TYR A 70 -14.07 -23.17 14.88
CA TYR A 70 -14.16 -22.03 13.96
C TYR A 70 -13.44 -20.78 14.49
N GLN A 71 -13.52 -20.49 15.79
CA GLN A 71 -12.79 -19.37 16.39
C GLN A 71 -11.27 -19.52 16.28
N GLU A 72 -10.74 -20.72 16.53
CA GLU A 72 -9.32 -21.02 16.40
C GLU A 72 -8.86 -20.89 14.94
N ARG A 73 -9.65 -21.40 13.99
CA ARG A 73 -9.36 -21.28 12.56
C ARG A 73 -9.36 -19.82 12.09
N ASP A 74 -10.39 -19.06 12.46
CA ASP A 74 -10.51 -17.65 12.09
C ASP A 74 -9.42 -16.79 12.75
N ALA A 75 -8.97 -17.15 13.96
CA ALA A 75 -7.86 -16.50 14.63
C ALA A 75 -6.52 -16.79 13.94
N ALA A 76 -6.31 -18.04 13.51
CA ALA A 76 -5.12 -18.45 12.76
C ALA A 76 -5.06 -17.75 11.39
N GLU A 77 -6.16 -17.72 10.64
CA GLU A 77 -6.26 -17.04 9.34
C GLU A 77 -5.97 -15.54 9.47
N LYS A 78 -6.54 -14.87 10.48
CA LYS A 78 -6.25 -13.45 10.77
C LYS A 78 -4.80 -13.20 11.17
N ALA A 79 -4.19 -14.13 11.91
CA ALA A 79 -2.79 -14.01 12.30
C ALA A 79 -1.87 -14.12 11.08
N GLU A 80 -2.14 -15.06 10.17
CA GLU A 80 -1.41 -15.23 8.92
C GLU A 80 -1.53 -13.98 8.02
N GLU A 81 -2.75 -13.49 7.78
CA GLU A 81 -2.98 -12.25 7.03
C GLU A 81 -2.25 -11.04 7.64
N ALA A 82 -2.25 -10.93 8.97
CA ALA A 82 -1.57 -9.85 9.69
C ALA A 82 -0.04 -9.94 9.54
N GLU A 83 0.53 -11.15 9.58
CA GLU A 83 1.95 -11.39 9.33
C GLU A 83 2.35 -11.05 7.91
N GLU A 84 1.58 -11.49 6.91
CA GLU A 84 1.82 -11.14 5.50
C GLU A 84 1.75 -9.64 5.27
N ALA A 85 0.72 -8.98 5.83
CA ALA A 85 0.58 -7.53 5.74
C ALA A 85 1.77 -6.81 6.40
N ARG A 86 2.28 -7.33 7.52
CA ARG A 86 3.49 -6.78 8.18
C ARG A 86 4.73 -6.96 7.31
N LYS A 87 4.96 -8.16 6.76
CA LYS A 87 6.08 -8.45 5.84
C LYS A 87 6.03 -7.53 4.62
N ARG A 88 4.85 -7.34 4.02
CA ARG A 88 4.66 -6.44 2.87
C ARG A 88 4.97 -4.98 3.22
N LYS A 89 4.50 -4.49 4.37
CA LYS A 89 4.79 -3.12 4.85
C LYS A 89 6.28 -2.92 5.11
N GLU A 90 6.93 -3.90 5.72
CA GLU A 90 8.37 -3.85 5.99
C GLU A 90 9.20 -3.85 4.70
N ALA A 91 8.90 -4.74 3.75
CA ALA A 91 9.53 -4.75 2.44
C ALA A 91 9.35 -3.42 1.70
N ALA A 92 8.15 -2.83 1.74
CA ALA A 92 7.89 -1.51 1.16
C ALA A 92 8.71 -0.40 1.83
N ARG A 93 8.85 -0.44 3.17
CA ARG A 93 9.69 0.51 3.92
C ARG A 93 11.16 0.41 3.50
N ILE A 94 11.70 -0.81 3.41
CA ILE A 94 13.09 -1.05 2.99
C ILE A 94 13.32 -0.53 1.57
N ARG A 95 12.44 -0.87 0.62
CA ARG A 95 12.52 -0.37 -0.77
C ARG A 95 12.51 1.16 -0.83
N LYS A 96 11.65 1.81 -0.04
CA LYS A 96 11.59 3.27 0.03
C LYS A 96 12.88 3.87 0.58
N GLN A 97 13.44 3.28 1.63
CA GLN A 97 14.71 3.73 2.22
C GLN A 97 15.87 3.56 1.23
N ASN A 98 15.98 2.40 0.57
CA ASN A 98 17.01 2.14 -0.44
C ASN A 98 16.91 3.14 -1.59
N ARG A 99 15.70 3.37 -2.13
CA ARG A 99 15.47 4.35 -3.18
C ARG A 99 15.86 5.77 -2.76
N ALA A 100 15.59 6.15 -1.51
CA ALA A 100 15.98 7.46 -0.98
C ALA A 100 17.50 7.58 -0.84
N LYS A 101 18.18 6.54 -0.33
CA LYS A 101 19.64 6.48 -0.22
C LYS A 101 20.32 6.58 -1.58
N ILE A 102 19.89 5.76 -2.55
CA ILE A 102 20.38 5.81 -3.94
C ILE A 102 20.14 7.19 -4.55
N GLY A 103 18.94 7.76 -4.34
CA GLY A 103 18.64 9.09 -4.83
C GLY A 103 19.54 10.18 -4.25
N ALA A 104 19.95 10.07 -2.98
CA ALA A 104 20.89 10.99 -2.35
C ALA A 104 22.32 10.80 -2.87
N LEU A 105 22.76 9.55 -3.07
CA LEU A 105 24.07 9.23 -3.65
C LEU A 105 24.21 9.78 -5.08
N ILE A 106 23.19 9.60 -5.93
CA ILE A 106 23.20 10.14 -7.29
C ILE A 106 23.23 11.67 -7.25
N LYS A 107 22.39 12.31 -6.42
CA LYS A 107 22.32 13.78 -6.35
C LYS A 107 23.62 14.42 -5.87
N SER A 108 24.30 13.80 -4.91
CA SER A 108 25.55 14.33 -4.34
C SER A 108 26.76 14.15 -5.25
N ASN A 109 26.75 13.12 -6.10
CA ASN A 109 27.86 12.80 -7.01
C ASN A 109 27.51 13.04 -8.49
N MET A 110 26.49 13.86 -8.75
CA MET A 110 26.06 14.17 -10.11
C MET A 110 27.10 15.09 -10.77
N GLN A 111 27.64 14.67 -11.91
CA GLN A 111 28.64 15.43 -12.67
C GLN A 111 28.05 16.04 -13.95
N ASN A 112 26.72 16.21 -14.02
CA ASN A 112 26.10 16.88 -15.17
C ASN A 112 26.52 18.35 -15.22
N ASP A 113 26.85 18.81 -16.41
CA ASP A 113 27.07 20.23 -16.69
C ASP A 113 25.82 20.81 -17.37
N GLU A 114 25.43 22.02 -16.98
CA GLU A 114 24.30 22.75 -17.59
C GLU A 114 24.70 23.40 -18.92
N ALA A 115 26.00 23.67 -19.13
CA ALA A 115 26.54 24.19 -20.39
C ALA A 115 26.83 23.10 -21.44
N ALA A 116 26.40 21.87 -21.18
CA ALA A 116 26.57 20.74 -22.08
C ALA A 116 25.62 20.84 -23.28
N ASP A 117 26.19 20.87 -24.50
CA ASP A 117 25.43 20.96 -25.75
C ASP A 117 25.58 19.72 -26.66
N LEU A 118 26.58 18.86 -26.39
CA LEU A 118 26.82 17.69 -27.24
C LEU A 118 25.84 16.57 -26.90
N ARG A 119 25.08 16.14 -27.90
CA ARG A 119 24.14 15.04 -27.74
C ARG A 119 24.88 13.71 -27.75
N TYR A 120 24.89 13.03 -26.61
CA TYR A 120 25.41 11.67 -26.48
C TYR A 120 24.27 10.65 -26.47
N ASN A 121 24.31 9.70 -27.39
CA ASN A 121 23.32 8.63 -27.51
C ASN A 121 23.83 7.34 -26.87
N PHE A 122 22.96 6.62 -26.16
CA PHE A 122 23.32 5.39 -25.49
C PHE A 122 22.14 4.42 -25.46
N VAL A 123 22.44 3.13 -25.32
CA VAL A 123 21.43 2.05 -25.36
C VAL A 123 21.04 1.65 -23.95
N VAL A 124 19.73 1.48 -23.72
CA VAL A 124 19.16 0.92 -22.49
C VAL A 124 18.17 -0.17 -22.86
N GLY A 125 18.55 -1.42 -22.66
CA GLY A 125 17.77 -2.57 -23.15
C GLY A 125 17.65 -2.50 -24.67
N SER A 126 16.44 -2.34 -25.19
CA SER A 126 16.15 -2.20 -26.63
C SER A 126 15.97 -0.75 -27.11
N SER A 127 16.02 0.24 -26.21
CA SER A 127 15.73 1.64 -26.53
C SER A 127 16.99 2.49 -26.54
N VAL A 128 17.16 3.33 -27.56
CA VAL A 128 18.20 4.35 -27.62
C VAL A 128 17.72 5.61 -26.89
N LYS A 129 18.47 6.05 -25.89
CA LYS A 129 18.25 7.29 -25.14
C LYS A 129 19.40 8.25 -25.40
N TYR A 130 19.23 9.50 -24.97
CA TYR A 130 20.27 10.50 -25.09
C TYR A 130 20.35 11.38 -23.85
N LEU A 131 21.53 11.98 -23.66
CA LEU A 131 21.78 13.06 -22.72
C LEU A 131 22.70 14.10 -23.37
N PHE A 132 22.73 15.30 -22.83
CA PHE A 132 23.70 16.30 -23.23
C PHE A 132 24.93 16.21 -22.33
N VAL A 133 26.11 16.25 -22.94
CA VAL A 133 27.42 16.17 -22.27
C VAL A 133 28.37 17.23 -22.84
N THR A 134 29.43 17.53 -22.10
CA THR A 134 30.58 18.28 -22.65
C THR A 134 31.53 17.33 -23.39
N GLU A 135 32.45 17.88 -24.19
CA GLU A 135 33.44 17.09 -24.93
C GLU A 135 34.31 16.25 -23.98
N ALA A 136 34.77 16.85 -22.88
CA ALA A 136 35.53 16.15 -21.84
C ALA A 136 34.71 15.00 -21.19
N GLN A 137 33.42 15.20 -20.95
CA GLN A 137 32.54 14.15 -20.41
C GLN A 137 32.31 13.02 -21.42
N GLN A 138 32.21 13.34 -22.71
CA GLN A 138 32.10 12.35 -23.78
C GLN A 138 33.34 11.44 -23.82
N GLU A 139 34.54 12.03 -23.73
CA GLU A 139 35.78 11.26 -23.64
C GLU A 139 35.82 10.38 -22.39
N LEU A 140 35.47 10.92 -21.23
CA LEU A 140 35.41 10.16 -19.97
C LEU A 140 34.38 9.02 -20.01
N LEU A 141 33.25 9.22 -20.69
CA LEU A 141 32.26 8.17 -20.93
C LEU A 141 32.82 7.08 -21.84
N SER A 142 33.50 7.44 -22.93
CA SER A 142 34.12 6.48 -23.84
C SER A 142 35.24 5.68 -23.19
N ALA A 143 35.95 6.30 -22.23
CA ALA A 143 37.00 5.66 -21.44
C ALA A 143 36.47 4.88 -20.22
N GLY A 144 35.16 4.75 -20.05
CA GLY A 144 34.55 4.02 -18.91
C GLY A 144 34.74 4.66 -17.53
N LYS A 145 35.26 5.90 -17.47
CA LYS A 145 35.48 6.66 -16.23
C LYS A 145 34.23 7.38 -15.74
N LEU A 146 33.16 7.35 -16.53
CA LEU A 146 31.83 7.82 -16.15
C LEU A 146 30.78 6.78 -16.49
N ALA A 147 29.75 6.72 -15.64
CA ALA A 147 28.59 5.88 -15.85
C ALA A 147 27.32 6.74 -15.93
N ILE A 148 26.32 6.25 -16.67
CA ILE A 148 25.02 6.92 -16.79
C ILE A 148 24.03 6.22 -15.86
N ALA A 149 23.45 6.98 -14.95
CA ALA A 149 22.39 6.54 -14.04
C ALA A 149 21.09 7.32 -14.27
N PHE A 150 19.98 6.74 -13.83
CA PHE A 150 18.67 7.37 -13.89
C PHE A 150 18.23 7.85 -12.52
N LEU A 151 17.76 9.09 -12.43
CA LEU A 151 17.14 9.65 -11.23
C LEU A 151 15.72 10.14 -11.57
N GLY A 152 14.76 9.22 -11.46
CA GLY A 152 13.40 9.47 -11.95
C GLY A 152 13.42 9.56 -13.47
N GLU A 153 13.06 10.72 -14.02
CA GLU A 153 13.05 10.97 -15.46
C GLU A 153 14.37 11.59 -15.97
N LYS A 154 15.20 12.10 -15.05
CA LYS A 154 16.49 12.72 -15.39
C LYS A 154 17.58 11.67 -15.57
N ARG A 155 18.47 11.93 -16.52
CA ARG A 155 19.68 11.14 -16.78
C ARG A 155 20.86 11.87 -16.17
N CYS A 156 21.64 11.16 -15.37
CA CYS A 156 22.72 11.72 -14.57
C CYS A 156 24.02 11.00 -14.89
N LEU A 157 25.10 11.76 -14.97
CA LEU A 157 26.47 11.25 -15.00
C LEU A 157 26.96 11.08 -13.57
N ILE A 158 27.51 9.90 -13.28
CA ILE A 158 28.08 9.56 -11.98
C ILE A 158 29.43 8.84 -12.16
N PRO A 159 30.32 8.90 -11.16
CA PRO A 159 31.54 8.09 -11.13
C PRO A 159 31.23 6.58 -11.09
N PRO A 160 32.14 5.73 -11.60
CA PRO A 160 31.98 4.28 -11.59
C PRO A 160 31.87 3.71 -10.17
N GLU A 161 32.65 4.24 -9.22
CA GLU A 161 32.62 3.83 -7.81
C GLU A 161 31.22 4.00 -7.19
N ILE A 162 30.55 5.12 -7.50
CA ILE A 162 29.19 5.39 -7.02
C ILE A 162 28.19 4.47 -7.72
N ALA A 163 28.42 4.15 -9.00
CA ALA A 163 27.62 3.16 -9.69
C ALA A 163 27.72 1.77 -9.02
N ASP A 164 28.92 1.35 -8.57
CA ASP A 164 29.10 0.08 -7.84
C ASP A 164 28.32 0.08 -6.54
N GLN A 165 28.44 1.13 -5.73
CA GLN A 165 27.68 1.29 -4.49
C GLN A 165 26.16 1.24 -4.72
N ILE A 166 25.67 1.79 -5.83
CA ILE A 166 24.24 1.74 -6.17
C ILE A 166 23.82 0.30 -6.52
N LEU A 167 24.64 -0.44 -7.27
CA LEU A 167 24.37 -1.84 -7.62
C LEU A 167 24.42 -2.76 -6.39
N GLU A 168 25.29 -2.48 -5.42
CA GLU A 168 25.30 -3.19 -4.13
C GLU A 168 23.99 -3.01 -3.34
N ILE A 169 23.41 -1.80 -3.37
CA ILE A 169 22.15 -1.51 -2.68
C ILE A 169 20.94 -2.07 -3.44
N GLU A 170 20.93 -1.94 -4.77
CA GLU A 170 19.85 -2.39 -5.63
C GLU A 170 20.39 -2.96 -6.96
N PRO A 171 20.65 -4.28 -7.03
CA PRO A 171 21.27 -4.91 -8.21
C PRO A 171 20.46 -4.78 -9.50
N ASN A 172 19.14 -4.63 -9.38
CA ASN A 172 18.23 -4.47 -10.52
C ASN A 172 18.22 -3.04 -11.09
N ARG A 173 19.07 -2.15 -10.57
CA ARG A 173 19.12 -0.76 -11.04
C ARG A 173 19.79 -0.69 -12.41
N VAL A 174 19.14 0.04 -13.33
CA VAL A 174 19.71 0.29 -14.65
C VAL A 174 20.83 1.30 -14.54
N ILE A 175 22.05 0.85 -14.82
CA ILE A 175 23.26 1.67 -14.97
C ILE A 175 23.90 1.29 -16.30
N VAL A 176 24.31 2.30 -17.06
CA VAL A 176 25.06 2.09 -18.32
C VAL A 176 26.52 2.39 -18.05
N ARG A 177 27.34 1.37 -18.24
CA ARG A 177 28.81 1.44 -18.24
C ARG A 177 29.31 1.19 -19.65
N PHE A 178 30.41 1.84 -19.97
CA PHE A 178 31.13 1.60 -21.20
C PHE A 178 32.46 1.02 -20.76
N ASP A 179 32.73 -0.21 -21.16
CA ASP A 179 34.05 -0.79 -20.96
C ASP A 179 34.93 -0.37 -22.15
N GLU A 180 36.19 -0.10 -21.86
CA GLU A 180 37.19 0.10 -22.90
C GLU A 180 37.22 -1.16 -23.77
N PRO A 181 37.24 -1.06 -25.12
CA PRO A 181 37.51 -2.23 -25.92
C PRO A 181 38.92 -2.72 -25.53
N GLU A 182 39.03 -3.93 -24.99
CA GLU A 182 40.34 -4.58 -24.83
C GLU A 182 41.02 -4.55 -26.20
N VAL A 183 42.05 -3.72 -26.31
CA VAL A 183 42.92 -3.66 -27.47
C VAL A 183 43.82 -4.90 -27.34
N GLU A 184 43.40 -6.00 -27.95
CA GLU A 184 44.27 -7.17 -28.21
C GLU A 184 45.41 -6.82 -29.17
#